data_AF-A0A6C0DNH0-F1
#
_entry.id   AF-A0A6C0DNH0-F1
#
_cell.length_a   1.000
_cell.length_b   1.000
_cell.length_c   1.000
_cell.angle_alpha   90.00
_cell.angle_beta   90.00
_cell.angle_gamma   90.00
#
_symmetry.space_group_name_H-M   'P 1'
#
loop_
_entity.id
_entity.type
_entity.pdbx_description
1 polymer ?
#
loop_
_entity_poly.entity_id
_entity_poly.type
_entity_poly.pdbx_seq_one_letter_code
_entity_poly.pdbx_strand_id
1 'polypeptide(L)'
;MDLTELVKRAIKYLIEGLAVALCAVLVPRKALHAEEIIIIALTAAAVFSILDVFVPSMGSSVRNGAGAGLGVNLIGGLSVI
;
A
#
# COMPACT_ATOMS: atom_id res chain seq x y z
N MET A 1 17.25 -3.74 -14.85
CA MET A 1 16.75 -2.70 -13.93
C MET A 1 16.65 -1.43 -14.71
N ASP A 2 15.48 -1.16 -15.25
CA ASP A 2 15.26 0.03 -16.08
C ASP A 2 15.20 1.25 -15.15
N LEU A 3 16.18 2.15 -15.29
CA LEU A 3 16.26 3.40 -14.52
C LEU A 3 14.94 4.20 -14.62
N THR A 4 14.27 4.11 -15.77
CA THR A 4 12.96 4.69 -16.04
C THR A 4 11.85 4.14 -15.13
N GLU A 5 11.85 2.84 -14.85
CA GLU A 5 10.86 2.20 -13.97
C GLU A 5 11.12 2.56 -12.50
N LEU A 6 12.39 2.65 -12.10
CA LEU A 6 12.77 3.09 -10.76
C LEU A 6 12.34 4.55 -10.50
N VAL A 7 12.57 5.44 -11.47
CA VAL A 7 12.18 6.85 -11.37
C VAL A 7 10.66 7.00 -11.31
N LYS A 8 9.90 6.25 -12.11
CA LYS A 8 8.43 6.23 -12.03
C LYS A 8 7.94 5.82 -10.65
N ARG A 9 8.53 4.79 -10.05
CA ARG A 9 8.20 4.33 -8.68
C ARG A 9 8.55 5.38 -7.63
N ALA A 10 9.71 6.01 -7.74
CA ALA A 10 10.11 7.07 -6.82
C ALA A 10 9.15 8.28 -6.85
N ILE A 11 8.72 8.71 -8.04
CA ILE A 11 7.74 9.79 -8.19
C ILE A 11 6.39 9.39 -7.58
N LYS A 12 5.95 8.14 -7.79
CA LYS A 12 4.71 7.60 -7.22
C LYS A 12 4.70 7.67 -5.69
N TYR A 13 5.75 7.18 -5.02
CA TYR A 13 5.82 7.18 -3.54
C TYR A 13 5.84 8.59 -2.95
N LEU A 14 6.44 9.55 -3.66
CA LEU A 14 6.50 10.95 -3.22
C LEU A 14 5.12 11.61 -3.29
N ILE A 15 4.32 11.30 -4.33
CA ILE A 15 2.93 11.76 -4.44
C ILE A 15 2.04 11.10 -3.38
N GLU A 16 2.23 9.81 -3.09
CA GLU A 16 1.49 9.10 -2.03
C GLU A 16 1.80 9.68 -0.64
N GLY A 17 3.07 9.96 -0.34
CA GLY A 17 3.48 10.63 0.90
C GLY A 17 2.86 12.02 1.07
N LEU A 18 2.75 12.80 -0.03
CA LEU A 18 2.09 14.11 -0.02
C LEU A 18 0.58 14.00 0.24
N ALA A 19 -0.08 12.98 -0.31
CA ALA A 19 -1.51 12.74 -0.05
C ALA A 19 -1.78 12.44 1.44
N VAL A 20 -0.89 11.69 2.09
CA VAL A 20 -0.97 11.41 3.54
C VAL A 20 -0.69 12.67 4.37
N ALA A 21 0.28 13.49 3.96
CA ALA A 21 0.56 14.78 4.61
C ALA A 21 -0.65 15.72 4.58
N LEU A 22 -1.36 15.79 3.45
CA LEU A 22 -2.63 16.51 3.31
C LEU A 22 -3.70 15.99 4.28
N CYS A 23 -3.84 14.67 4.39
CA CYS A 23 -4.75 14.07 5.38
C CYS A 23 -4.37 14.45 6.82
N ALA A 24 -3.08 14.45 7.16
CA ALA A 24 -2.59 14.81 8.48
C ALA A 24 -2.86 16.28 8.84
N VAL A 25 -3.03 17.17 7.85
CA VAL A 25 -3.44 18.57 8.05
C VAL A 25 -4.96 18.73 8.17
N LEU A 26 -5.74 17.96 7.41
CA LEU A 26 -7.20 18.13 7.29
C LEU A 26 -8.02 17.38 8.35
N VAL A 27 -7.54 16.22 8.82
CA VAL A 27 -8.31 15.35 9.73
C VAL A 27 -8.26 15.74 11.22
N PRO A 28 -7.17 16.27 11.79
CA PRO A 28 -7.08 16.37 13.24
C PRO A 28 -7.85 17.57 13.80
N ARG A 29 -8.57 17.35 14.91
CA ARG A 29 -9.29 18.41 15.66
C ARG A 29 -8.35 19.38 16.40
N LYS A 30 -7.07 19.05 16.55
CA LYS A 30 -5.99 19.90 17.05
C LYS A 30 -4.92 20.01 15.97
N ALA A 31 -4.44 21.22 15.69
CA ALA A 31 -3.37 21.42 14.72
C ALA A 31 -2.10 20.67 15.17
N LEU A 32 -1.60 19.77 14.33
CA LEU A 32 -0.29 19.16 14.51
C LEU A 32 0.80 20.16 14.12
N HIS A 33 1.97 20.06 14.74
CA HIS A 33 3.13 20.84 14.34
C HIS A 33 3.63 20.42 12.96
N ALA A 34 4.21 21.37 12.22
CA ALA A 34 4.77 21.11 10.89
C ALA A 34 5.82 19.97 10.91
N GLU A 35 6.59 19.83 11.99
CA GLU A 35 7.53 18.72 12.19
C GLU A 35 6.82 17.35 12.25
N GLU A 36 5.70 17.23 12.93
CA GLU A 36 4.97 15.96 13.03
C GLU A 36 4.39 15.55 11.66
N ILE A 37 3.89 16.52 10.88
CA ILE A 37 3.37 16.27 9.54
C ILE A 37 4.48 15.76 8.61
N ILE A 38 5.69 16.34 8.70
CA ILE A 38 6.85 15.90 7.92
C ILE A 38 7.27 14.48 8.30
N ILE A 39 7.28 14.15 9.59
CA ILE A 39 7.60 12.80 10.08
C ILE A 39 6.56 11.79 9.60
N ILE A 40 5.27 12.13 9.66
CA ILE A 40 4.18 11.28 9.16
C ILE A 40 4.34 11.04 7.66
N ALA A 41 4.60 12.10 6.88
CA ALA A 41 4.77 12.01 5.43
C ALA A 41 5.96 11.13 5.03
N LEU A 42 7.12 11.30 5.70
CA LEU A 42 8.33 10.50 5.46
C LEU A 42 8.12 9.03 5.85
N THR A 43 7.49 8.78 7.00
CA THR A 43 7.20 7.41 7.46
C THR A 43 6.22 6.71 6.53
N ALA A 44 5.17 7.41 6.10
CA ALA A 44 4.19 6.87 5.15
C ALA A 44 4.82 6.59 3.78
N ALA A 45 5.67 7.48 3.27
CA ALA A 45 6.41 7.25 2.03
C ALA A 45 7.34 6.01 2.13
N ALA A 46 8.00 5.80 3.27
CA ALA A 46 8.82 4.61 3.51
C ALA A 46 7.98 3.32 3.54
N VAL A 47 6.84 3.33 4.25
CA VAL A 47 5.92 2.17 4.33
C VAL A 47 5.30 1.87 2.97
N PHE A 48 4.85 2.87 2.22
CA PHE A 48 4.31 2.67 0.87
C PHE A 48 5.38 2.21 -0.13
N SER A 49 6.60 2.73 -0.03
CA SER A 49 7.73 2.24 -0.83
C SER A 49 8.02 0.76 -0.57
N ILE A 50 7.95 0.32 0.69
CA ILE A 50 8.06 -1.10 1.06
C ILE A 50 6.90 -1.88 0.44
N LEU A 51 5.67 -1.44 0.66
CA LEU A 51 4.47 -2.11 0.19
C LEU A 51 4.51 -2.31 -1.33
N ASP A 52 4.85 -1.30 -2.13
CA ASP A 52 4.84 -1.40 -3.60
C ASP A 52 5.97 -2.31 -4.15
N VAL A 53 7.03 -2.57 -3.38
CA VAL A 53 8.03 -3.61 -3.68
C VAL A 53 7.49 -5.01 -3.42
N PHE A 54 6.64 -5.18 -2.40
CA PHE A 54 6.06 -6.47 -2.01
C PHE A 54 4.68 -6.76 -2.64
N VAL A 55 3.95 -5.75 -3.12
CA VAL A 55 2.68 -5.89 -3.84
C VAL A 55 2.76 -6.83 -5.05
N PRO A 56 3.82 -6.84 -5.90
CA PRO A 56 3.89 -7.82 -6.99
C PRO A 56 3.95 -9.29 -6.51
N SER A 57 4.54 -9.57 -5.34
CA SER A 57 4.56 -10.94 -4.78
C SER A 57 3.27 -11.29 -4.03
N MET A 58 2.60 -10.29 -3.42
CA MET A 58 1.30 -10.49 -2.77
C MET A 58 0.16 -10.68 -3.77
N GLY A 59 0.15 -9.96 -4.90
CA GLY A 59 -0.94 -10.02 -5.88
C GLY A 59 -1.10 -11.37 -6.59
N SER A 60 -0.01 -12.10 -6.84
CA SER A 60 -0.07 -13.47 -7.39
C SER A 60 -0.53 -14.48 -6.33
N SER A 61 0.04 -14.40 -5.13
CA SER A 61 -0.28 -15.28 -3.99
C SER A 61 -1.74 -15.14 -3.54
N VAL A 62 -2.26 -13.92 -3.46
CA VAL A 62 -3.66 -13.64 -3.10
C VAL A 62 -4.62 -14.12 -4.19
N ARG A 63 -4.31 -13.90 -5.47
CA ARG A 63 -5.15 -14.42 -6.58
C ARG A 63 -5.17 -15.94 -6.61
N ASN A 64 -4.04 -16.60 -6.37
CA ASN A 64 -3.95 -18.06 -6.34
C ASN A 64 -4.64 -18.62 -5.08
N GLY A 65 -4.45 -18.02 -3.90
CA GLY A 65 -5.09 -18.44 -2.65
C GLY A 65 -6.60 -18.19 -2.61
N ALA A 66 -7.05 -16.99 -3.01
CA ALA A 66 -8.46 -16.66 -3.11
C ALA A 66 -9.14 -17.39 -4.27
N GLY A 67 -8.46 -17.57 -5.41
CA GLY A 67 -8.98 -18.33 -6.55
C GLY A 67 -9.14 -19.82 -6.24
N ALA A 68 -8.17 -20.42 -5.54
CA ALA A 68 -8.29 -21.77 -5.02
C ALA A 68 -9.43 -21.86 -3.99
N GLY A 69 -9.48 -20.95 -3.01
CA GLY A 69 -10.51 -20.91 -1.97
C GLY A 69 -11.94 -20.71 -2.49
N LEU A 70 -12.13 -19.81 -3.46
CA LEU A 70 -13.43 -19.58 -4.10
C LEU A 70 -13.81 -20.77 -5.00
N GLY A 71 -12.84 -21.33 -5.75
CA GLY A 71 -13.07 -22.48 -6.64
C GLY A 71 -13.45 -23.75 -5.90
N VAL A 72 -12.82 -24.05 -4.74
CA VAL A 72 -13.19 -25.21 -3.92
C VAL A 72 -14.60 -25.07 -3.33
N ASN A 73 -14.94 -23.87 -2.81
CA ASN A 73 -16.29 -23.60 -2.30
C ASN A 73 -17.37 -23.71 -3.38
N LEU A 74 -17.08 -23.36 -4.64
CA LEU A 74 -18.05 -23.37 -5.73
C LEU A 74 -18.35 -24.79 -6.26
N ILE A 75 -17.40 -25.72 -6.14
CA ILE A 75 -17.55 -27.11 -6.64
C ILE A 75 -18.01 -28.08 -5.54
N GLY A 76 -18.32 -27.59 -4.34
CA GLY A 76 -18.70 -28.41 -3.19
C GLY A 76 -17.53 -29.15 -2.54
N GLY A 77 -16.30 -28.81 -2.91
CA GLY A 77 -15.08 -29.32 -2.30
C GLY A 77 -14.75 -28.50 -1.06
N LEU A 78 -14.85 -29.12 0.11
CA LEU A 78 -14.56 -28.52 1.41
C LEU A 78 -15.60 -27.46 1.85
N SER A 79 -16.74 -27.94 2.37
CA SER A 79 -17.53 -27.15 3.33
C SER A 79 -16.64 -26.81 4.51
N VAL A 80 -16.25 -25.55 4.64
CA VAL A 80 -15.63 -25.01 5.85
C VAL A 80 -16.74 -24.95 6.92
N ILE A 81 -16.82 -26.02 7.70
CA ILE A 81 -17.20 -25.98 9.12
C ILE A 81 -15.90 -25.93 9.91
#